data_AF-A0A958JR55-F1
#
_entry.id   AF-A0A958JR55-F1
#
_cell.length_a   1.000
_cell.length_b   1.000
_cell.length_c   1.000
_cell.angle_alpha   90.00
_cell.angle_beta   90.00
_cell.angle_gamma   90.00
#
_symmetry.space_group_name_H-M   'P 1'
#
loop_
_entity.id
_entity.type
_entity.pdbx_description
1 polymer ?
#
loop_
_entity_poly.entity_id
_entity_poly.type
_entity_poly.pdbx_seq_one_letter_code
_entity_poly.pdbx_strand_id
1 'polypeptide(L)'
;MAHYPEVMYWKNTYGHPGVLDKRAVETFMDCETAERVSGLRNQLYAISQGKYDDALFTKLLGPDRKQRHGTYQDWAKFMLQWMAGYKS
;
A
#
# COMPACT_ATOMS: atom_id res chain seq x y z
N MET A 1 8.42 -17.47 0.87
CA MET A 1 8.33 -16.12 0.25
C MET A 1 7.23 -15.35 0.96
N ALA A 2 7.47 -14.11 1.36
CA ALA A 2 6.39 -13.28 1.91
C ALA A 2 5.38 -13.00 0.78
N HIS A 3 4.15 -13.46 0.95
CA HIS A 3 3.06 -13.17 0.03
C HIS A 3 2.36 -11.89 0.48
N TYR A 4 2.14 -10.96 -0.45
CA TYR A 4 1.47 -9.69 -0.20
C TYR A 4 0.12 -9.62 -0.94
N PRO A 5 -0.83 -10.54 -0.68
CA PRO A 5 -2.09 -10.62 -1.45
C PRO A 5 -2.94 -9.35 -1.34
N GLU A 6 -2.93 -8.67 -0.20
CA GLU A 6 -3.73 -7.46 0.02
C GLU A 6 -3.11 -6.27 -0.69
N VAL A 7 -1.78 -6.13 -0.62
CA VAL A 7 -1.05 -5.09 -1.36
C VAL A 7 -1.20 -5.29 -2.87
N MET A 8 -1.11 -6.54 -3.35
CA MET A 8 -1.29 -6.86 -4.76
C MET A 8 -2.71 -6.60 -5.24
N TYR A 9 -3.70 -6.98 -4.43
CA TYR A 9 -5.09 -6.66 -4.71
C TYR A 9 -5.29 -5.15 -4.76
N TRP A 10 -4.86 -4.42 -3.74
CA TRP A 10 -4.96 -2.96 -3.70
C TRP A 10 -4.31 -2.31 -4.92
N LYS A 11 -3.09 -2.74 -5.29
CA LYS A 11 -2.37 -2.19 -6.44
C LYS A 11 -3.08 -2.49 -7.75
N ASN A 12 -3.67 -3.67 -7.92
CA ASN A 12 -4.35 -4.07 -9.15
C ASN A 12 -5.78 -3.51 -9.25
N THR A 13 -6.42 -3.17 -8.13
CA THR A 13 -7.83 -2.73 -8.10
C THR A 13 -7.98 -1.22 -7.88
N TYR A 14 -7.02 -0.58 -7.21
CA TYR A 14 -7.10 0.84 -6.84
C TYR A 14 -5.85 1.61 -7.24
N GLY A 15 -4.65 1.07 -6.97
CA GLY A 15 -3.35 1.70 -7.20
C GLY A 15 -2.84 1.66 -8.65
N HIS A 16 -3.68 2.00 -9.63
CA HIS A 16 -3.32 1.98 -11.04
C HIS A 16 -2.35 3.12 -11.41
N PRO A 17 -1.52 2.97 -12.46
CA PRO A 17 -0.75 4.09 -13.00
C PRO A 17 -1.66 5.28 -13.33
N GLY A 18 -1.26 6.48 -12.90
CA GLY A 18 -2.04 7.71 -13.07
C GLY A 18 -3.00 8.04 -11.91
N VAL A 19 -3.24 7.10 -10.98
CA VAL A 19 -4.01 7.37 -9.75
C VAL A 19 -3.05 7.70 -8.61
N LEU A 20 -3.34 8.79 -7.88
CA LEU A 20 -2.58 9.13 -6.67
C LEU A 20 -2.82 8.08 -5.59
N ASP A 21 -1.73 7.56 -4.99
CA ASP A 21 -1.81 6.50 -3.98
C ASP A 21 -2.75 6.89 -2.82
N LYS A 22 -2.76 8.16 -2.39
CA LYS A 22 -3.70 8.67 -1.36
C LYS A 22 -5.17 8.50 -1.77
N ARG A 23 -5.54 8.91 -2.99
CA ARG A 23 -6.91 8.78 -3.51
C ARG A 23 -7.31 7.31 -3.65
N ALA A 24 -6.37 6.46 -4.07
CA ALA A 24 -6.57 5.03 -4.15
C ALA A 24 -6.79 4.39 -2.76
N VAL A 25 -6.10 4.87 -1.72
CA VAL A 25 -6.36 4.46 -0.33
C VAL A 25 -7.75 4.89 0.12
N GLU A 26 -8.14 6.14 -0.13
CA GLU A 26 -9.48 6.64 0.24
C GLU A 26 -10.58 5.81 -0.45
N THR A 27 -10.44 5.54 -1.75
CA THR A 27 -11.40 4.71 -2.51
C THR A 27 -11.47 3.28 -1.97
N PHE A 28 -10.32 2.68 -1.65
CA PHE A 28 -10.27 1.36 -1.02
C PHE A 28 -10.99 1.35 0.35
N MET A 29 -10.80 2.39 1.17
CA MET A 29 -11.45 2.53 2.47
C MET A 29 -12.96 2.80 2.36
N ASP A 30 -13.43 3.38 1.25
CA ASP A 30 -14.86 3.56 0.93
C ASP A 30 -15.52 2.25 0.46
N CYS A 31 -14.80 1.42 -0.30
CA CYS A 31 -15.39 0.29 -1.03
C CYS A 31 -15.23 -1.08 -0.36
N GLU A 32 -14.21 -1.27 0.48
CA GLU A 32 -13.85 -2.60 1.00
C GLU A 32 -14.37 -2.86 2.41
N THR A 33 -14.43 -4.15 2.76
CA THR A 33 -14.83 -4.57 4.11
C THR A 33 -13.75 -4.26 5.15
N ALA A 34 -14.15 -4.22 6.42
CA ALA A 34 -13.23 -4.01 7.54
C ALA A 34 -12.12 -5.08 7.58
N GLU A 35 -12.41 -6.32 7.18
CA GLU A 35 -11.45 -7.42 7.12
C GLU A 35 -10.37 -7.17 6.07
N ARG A 36 -10.77 -6.76 4.85
CA ARG A 36 -9.82 -6.40 3.78
C ARG A 36 -8.97 -5.20 4.17
N VAL A 37 -9.60 -4.18 4.77
CA VAL A 37 -8.90 -3.00 5.29
C VAL A 37 -7.87 -3.39 6.34
N SER A 38 -8.24 -4.25 7.28
CA SER A 38 -7.32 -4.78 8.30
C SER A 38 -6.19 -5.60 7.68
N GLY A 39 -6.49 -6.43 6.67
CA GLY A 39 -5.51 -7.21 5.94
C GLY A 39 -4.44 -6.35 5.26
N LEU A 40 -4.87 -5.33 4.51
CA LEU A 40 -3.96 -4.38 3.88
C LEU A 40 -3.13 -3.64 4.93
N ARG A 41 -3.76 -3.15 6.01
CA ARG A 41 -3.08 -2.45 7.11
C ARG A 41 -1.98 -3.31 7.73
N ASN A 42 -2.23 -4.59 7.97
CA ASN A 42 -1.25 -5.50 8.56
C ASN A 42 -0.03 -5.72 7.64
N GLN A 43 -0.27 -5.87 6.32
CA GLN A 43 0.83 -5.98 5.36
C GLN A 43 1.64 -4.70 5.25
N LEU A 44 0.97 -3.55 5.17
CA LEU A 44 1.63 -2.23 5.17
C LEU A 44 2.42 -2.00 6.46
N TYR A 45 1.92 -2.44 7.61
CA TYR A 45 2.66 -2.37 8.87
C TYR A 45 3.97 -3.17 8.81
N ALA A 46 3.94 -4.41 8.34
CA ALA A 46 5.15 -5.21 8.15
C ALA A 46 6.17 -4.51 7.21
N ILE A 47 5.69 -3.96 6.09
CA ILE A 47 6.52 -3.23 5.12
C ILE A 47 7.12 -1.97 5.76
N SER A 48 6.35 -1.23 6.55
CA SER A 48 6.79 -0.02 7.25
C SER A 48 7.91 -0.27 8.27
N GLN A 49 8.04 -1.51 8.74
CA GLN A 49 9.11 -1.97 9.62
C GLN A 49 10.34 -2.48 8.85
N GLY A 50 10.39 -2.31 7.53
CA GLY A 50 11.47 -2.82 6.69
C GLY A 50 11.41 -4.33 6.43
N LYS A 51 10.31 -5.00 6.79
CA LYS A 51 10.16 -6.46 6.60
C LYS A 51 9.64 -6.76 5.20
N TYR A 52 10.42 -6.40 4.18
CA TYR A 52 10.11 -6.68 2.79
C TYR A 52 11.38 -6.88 1.95
N ASP A 53 11.21 -7.45 0.76
CA ASP A 53 12.28 -7.60 -0.23
C ASP A 53 12.14 -6.48 -1.27
N ASP A 54 13.14 -5.60 -1.35
CA ASP A 54 13.11 -4.42 -2.23
C ASP A 54 13.11 -4.79 -3.73
N ALA A 55 13.81 -5.85 -4.11
CA ALA A 55 13.85 -6.33 -5.49
C ALA A 55 12.50 -6.94 -5.90
N LEU A 56 11.87 -7.68 -4.99
CA LEU A 56 10.50 -8.18 -5.18
C LEU A 56 9.51 -7.03 -5.30
N PHE A 57 9.57 -6.01 -4.43
CA PHE A 57 8.65 -4.88 -4.46
C PHE A 57 8.79 -4.05 -5.74
N THR A 58 10.00 -3.88 -6.23
CA THR A 58 10.24 -3.23 -7.53
C THR A 58 9.59 -3.97 -8.68
N LYS A 59 9.59 -5.31 -8.64
CA LYS A 59 8.85 -6.12 -9.63
C LYS A 59 7.33 -6.03 -9.47
N LEU A 60 6.81 -5.99 -8.23
CA LEU A 60 5.38 -6.04 -7.95
C LEU A 60 4.67 -4.68 -8.10
N LEU A 61 5.27 -3.63 -7.56
CA LEU A 61 4.68 -2.29 -7.44
C LEU A 61 5.22 -1.29 -8.47
N GLY A 62 6.32 -1.64 -9.13
CA GLY A 62 7.05 -0.75 -10.04
C GLY A 62 7.96 0.24 -9.31
N PRO A 63 9.00 0.76 -9.99
CA PRO A 63 9.97 1.66 -9.38
C PRO A 63 9.38 3.03 -9.04
N ASP A 64 8.32 3.46 -9.71
CA ASP A 64 7.75 4.80 -9.57
C ASP A 64 7.33 5.13 -8.14
N ARG A 65 6.78 4.15 -7.39
CA ARG A 65 6.39 4.35 -6.00
C ARG A 65 7.60 4.61 -5.12
N LYS A 66 8.69 3.87 -5.34
CA LYS A 66 9.95 4.09 -4.66
C LYS A 66 10.53 5.48 -5.01
N GLN A 67 10.44 5.89 -6.27
CA GLN A 67 10.92 7.23 -6.69
C GLN A 67 10.12 8.36 -6.05
N ARG A 68 8.79 8.26 -5.97
CA ARG A 68 7.93 9.29 -5.38
C ARG A 68 8.07 9.42 -3.86
N HIS A 69 8.28 8.30 -3.16
CA HIS A 69 8.24 8.24 -1.70
C HIS A 69 9.63 7.99 -1.07
N GLY A 70 10.69 7.89 -1.87
CA GLY A 70 12.05 7.57 -1.45
C GLY A 70 12.28 6.06 -1.24
N THR A 71 11.45 5.41 -0.42
CA THR A 71 11.52 3.98 -0.14
C THR A 71 10.14 3.33 -0.11
N TYR A 72 10.06 2.00 -0.29
CA TYR A 72 8.79 1.29 -0.07
C TYR A 72 8.38 1.29 1.41
N GLN A 73 9.35 1.37 2.32
CA GLN A 73 9.09 1.54 3.74
C GLN A 73 8.33 2.85 4.01
N ASP A 74 8.78 3.96 3.44
CA ASP A 74 8.17 5.26 3.64
C ASP A 74 6.84 5.38 2.88
N TRP A 75 6.75 4.80 1.69
CA TRP A 75 5.47 4.62 1.00
C TRP A 75 4.45 3.91 1.90
N ALA A 76 4.83 2.82 2.56
CA ALA A 76 3.92 2.11 3.46
C ALA A 76 3.54 2.93 4.70
N LYS A 77 4.46 3.75 5.25
CA LYS A 77 4.15 4.68 6.34
C LYS A 77 3.12 5.73 5.91
N PHE A 78 3.29 6.33 4.73
CA PHE A 78 2.32 7.29 4.19
C PHE A 78 0.95 6.65 3.98
N MET A 79 0.90 5.45 3.40
CA MET A 79 -0.35 4.69 3.24
C MET A 79 -1.06 4.48 4.58
N LEU A 80 -0.33 4.05 5.62
CA LEU A 80 -0.88 3.87 6.96
C LEU A 80 -1.38 5.18 7.57
N GLN A 81 -0.66 6.28 7.39
CA GLN A 81 -1.10 7.60 7.86
C GLN A 81 -2.40 8.03 7.19
N TRP A 82 -2.54 7.83 5.87
CA TRP A 82 -3.78 8.15 5.15
C TRP A 82 -4.93 7.25 5.57
N MET A 83 -4.70 5.96 5.78
CA MET A 83 -5.72 5.05 6.32
C MET A 83 -6.16 5.44 7.74
N ALA A 84 -5.23 5.96 8.56
CA ALA A 84 -5.52 6.37 9.93
C ALA A 84 -6.29 7.71 9.99
N GLY A 85 -5.97 8.65 9.11
CA GLY A 85 -6.66 9.96 9.03
C GLY A 85 -7.91 9.97 8.15
N TYR A 86 -8.36 8.81 7.68
CA TYR A 86 -9.50 8.71 6.78
C TYR A 86 -10.81 9.06 7.53
N LYS A 87 -11.50 10.13 7.09
CA LYS A 87 -12.76 10.66 7.65
C LYS A 87 -12.72 10.90 9.17
N SER A 88 -11.53 11.16 9.71
CA SER A 88 -11.34 11.62 11.09
C SER A 88 -11.57 13.11 11.22
#